data_AF-A0A529I525-F1
#
_entry.id   AF-A0A529I525-F1
#
_cell.length_a   1.000
_cell.length_b   1.000
_cell.length_c   1.000
_cell.angle_alpha   90.00
_cell.angle_beta   90.00
_cell.angle_gamma   90.00
#
_symmetry.space_group_name_H-M   'P 1'
#
loop_
_entity.id
_entity.type
_entity.pdbx_description
1 polymer ?
#
loop_
_entity_poly.entity_id
_entity_poly.type
_entity_poly.pdbx_seq_one_letter_code
_entity_poly.pdbx_strand_id
1 'polypeptide(L)' 'MQAKRNGDISFWYADIGGVPAPRPPLPGDIEADVAIVGAGYTGLWTAYYLKKARPSLRIALIER' A
#
# COMPACT_ATOMS: atom_id res chain seq x y z
N MET A 1 -6.92 3.10 37.93
CA MET A 1 -7.05 4.11 36.85
C MET A 1 -7.56 3.39 35.61
N GLN A 2 -8.67 3.85 35.01
CA GLN A 2 -9.16 3.30 33.77
C GLN A 2 -8.46 4.01 32.61
N ALA A 3 -7.76 3.29 31.74
CA ALA A 3 -7.10 3.88 30.58
C ALA A 3 -8.16 4.51 29.66
N LYS A 4 -7.99 5.78 29.30
CA LYS A 4 -8.84 6.44 28.30
C LYS A 4 -8.67 5.70 26.97
N ARG A 5 -9.78 5.28 26.36
CA ARG A 5 -9.81 4.70 25.02
C ARG A 5 -9.26 5.74 24.03
N ASN A 6 -8.18 5.40 23.34
CA ASN A 6 -7.59 6.27 22.33
C ASN A 6 -8.17 5.90 20.95
N GLY A 7 -9.30 6.52 20.61
CA GLY A 7 -9.97 6.39 19.32
C GLY A 7 -10.81 5.11 19.12
N ASP A 8 -11.52 5.12 17.99
CA ASP A 8 -12.23 3.97 17.41
C ASP A 8 -11.45 3.44 16.19
N ILE A 9 -12.06 2.55 15.40
CA ILE A 9 -11.52 2.16 14.10
C ILE A 9 -11.22 3.42 13.25
N SER A 10 -10.25 3.33 12.32
CA SER A 10 -9.86 4.48 11.48
C SER A 10 -11.09 5.10 10.81
N PHE A 11 -11.13 6.43 10.69
CA PHE A 11 -12.23 7.16 10.04
C PHE A 11 -12.61 6.53 8.69
N TRP A 12 -11.61 6.24 7.87
CA TRP A 12 -11.79 5.65 6.54
C TRP A 12 -12.35 4.23 6.57
N TYR A 13 -11.95 3.42 7.56
CA TYR A 13 -12.52 2.09 7.72
C TYR A 13 -13.94 2.15 8.27
N ALA A 14 -14.24 3.06 9.20
CA ALA A 14 -15.59 3.27 9.69
C ALA A 14 -16.54 3.65 8.54
N ASP A 15 -16.10 4.56 7.67
CA ASP A 15 -16.90 5.06 6.53
C ASP A 15 -17.26 3.96 5.53
N ILE A 16 -16.38 2.98 5.33
CA ILE A 16 -16.65 1.81 4.46
C ILE A 16 -17.29 0.62 5.19
N GLY A 17 -17.74 0.81 6.44
CA GLY A 17 -18.45 -0.22 7.20
C GLY A 17 -17.55 -1.21 7.96
N GLY A 18 -16.27 -0.92 8.14
CA GLY A 18 -15.34 -1.69 8.96
C GLY A 18 -13.98 -1.94 8.30
N VAL A 19 -13.23 -2.91 8.83
CA VAL A 19 -11.99 -3.35 8.18
C VAL A 19 -12.36 -4.13 6.92
N PRO A 20 -11.92 -3.72 5.72
CA PRO A 20 -12.21 -4.45 4.50
C PRO A 20 -11.52 -5.82 4.50
N ALA A 21 -12.09 -6.78 3.78
CA ALA A 21 -11.47 -8.08 3.59
C ALA A 21 -10.10 -7.92 2.90
N PRO A 22 -9.10 -8.73 3.27
CA PRO A 22 -7.81 -8.72 2.59
C PRO A 22 -7.97 -8.97 1.09
N ARG A 23 -7.17 -8.26 0.29
CA ARG A 23 -7.11 -8.53 -1.15
C ARG A 23 -6.41 -9.88 -1.40
N PRO A 24 -6.67 -10.54 -2.54
CA PRO A 24 -5.93 -11.74 -2.91
C PRO A 24 -4.43 -11.48 -2.83
N PRO A 25 -3.65 -12.42 -2.28
CA PRO A 25 -2.20 -12.29 -2.26
C PRO A 25 -1.66 -12.32 -3.69
N LEU A 26 -0.39 -11.98 -3.82
CA LEU A 26 0.34 -12.21 -5.06
C LEU A 26 0.23 -13.69 -5.46
N PRO A 27 -0.01 -14.04 -6.74
CA PRO A 27 -0.25 -15.42 -7.16
C PRO A 27 0.98 -16.34 -7.04
N GLY A 28 2.14 -15.79 -6.68
CA GLY A 28 3.40 -16.46 -6.45
C GLY A 28 4.52 -15.45 -6.35
N ASP A 29 5.76 -15.92 -6.31
CA ASP A 29 6.92 -15.04 -6.29
C ASP A 29 7.04 -14.27 -7.62
N ILE A 30 7.48 -13.01 -7.54
CA ILE A 30 7.82 -12.20 -8.71
C ILE A 30 9.20 -11.59 -8.54
N GLU A 31 9.88 -11.39 -9.65
CA GLU A 31 11.10 -10.59 -9.70
C GLU A 31 10.79 -9.18 -10.18
N ALA A 32 11.36 -8.19 -9.49
CA ALA A 32 11.31 -6.79 -9.88
C ALA A 32 12.69 -6.17 -9.73
N ASP A 33 12.95 -5.13 -10.51
CA ASP A 33 14.17 -4.34 -10.35
C ASP A 33 14.03 -3.40 -9.14
N VAL A 34 12.80 -2.97 -8.83
CA VAL A 34 12.45 -2.19 -7.62
C VAL A 34 11.12 -2.67 -7.05
N ALA A 35 11.10 -2.98 -5.76
CA ALA A 35 9.87 -3.24 -4.99
C ALA A 35 9.55 -2.05 -4.08
N ILE A 36 8.32 -1.56 -4.12
CA ILE A 36 7.82 -0.43 -3.33
C ILE A 36 6.68 -0.93 -2.44
N VAL A 37 6.84 -0.80 -1.13
CA VAL A 37 5.81 -1.13 -0.14
C VAL A 37 5.01 0.13 0.19
N GLY A 38 3.71 0.08 -0.08
CA GLY A 38 2.78 1.21 0.03
C GLY A 38 2.43 1.80 -1.34
N ALA A 39 1.17 1.66 -1.75
CA ALA A 39 0.66 2.20 -3.02
C ALA A 39 -0.09 3.53 -2.85
N GLY A 40 0.22 4.28 -1.79
CA GLY A 40 -0.22 5.67 -1.61
C GLY A 40 0.55 6.65 -2.50
N TYR A 41 0.29 7.95 -2.32
CA TYR A 41 0.90 9.00 -3.16
C TYR A 41 2.42 8.92 -3.23
N THR A 42 3.12 8.75 -2.10
CA THR A 42 4.58 8.66 -2.08
C THR A 42 5.09 7.48 -2.89
N GLY A 43 4.47 6.31 -2.77
CA GLY A 43 4.85 5.11 -3.52
C GLY A 43 4.61 5.27 -5.02
N LEU A 44 3.44 5.77 -5.40
CA LEU A 44 3.08 6.01 -6.80
C LEU A 44 3.96 7.07 -7.47
N TRP A 45 4.23 8.18 -6.80
CA TRP A 45 5.13 9.22 -7.30
C TRP A 45 6.57 8.71 -7.44
N THR A 46 7.03 7.90 -6.49
CA THR A 46 8.33 7.23 -6.58
C THR A 46 8.41 6.35 -7.83
N ALA A 47 7.42 5.47 -8.04
CA ALA A 47 7.33 4.63 -9.24
C ALA A 47 7.30 5.45 -10.54
N TYR A 48 6.55 6.54 -10.55
CA TYR A 48 6.45 7.47 -11.68
C TYR A 48 7.80 8.08 -12.04
N TYR A 49 8.52 8.65 -11.07
CA TYR A 49 9.81 9.27 -11.32
C TYR A 49 10.89 8.24 -11.70
N LEU A 50 10.84 7.03 -11.12
CA LEU A 50 11.70 5.92 -11.54
C LEU A 50 11.44 5.54 -13.01
N LYS A 51 10.17 5.43 -13.44
CA LYS A 51 9.83 5.16 -14.84
C LYS A 51 10.22 6.29 -15.77
N LYS A 52 10.12 7.55 -15.34
CA LYS A 52 10.63 8.69 -16.13
C LYS A 52 12.13 8.62 -16.34
N ALA A 53 12.90 8.32 -15.28
CA ALA A 53 14.35 8.23 -15.36
C ALA A 53 14.83 7.00 -16.13
N ARG A 54 14.18 5.85 -15.94
CA ARG A 54 14.53 4.56 -16.55
C ARG A 54 13.25 3.77 -16.91
N PRO A 55 12.71 3.97 -18.12
CA PRO A 55 11.45 3.33 -18.54
C PRO A 55 11.46 1.80 -18.52
N SER A 56 12.63 1.19 -18.67
CA SER A 56 12.80 -0.27 -18.68
C SER A 56 12.66 -0.94 -17.31
N LEU A 57 12.72 -0.20 -16.19
CA LEU A 57 12.63 -0.80 -14.85
C LEU A 57 11.32 -1.56 -14.64
N ARG A 58 11.39 -2.82 -14.23
CA ARG A 58 10.25 -3.58 -13.70
C ARG A 58 10.03 -3.16 -12.25
N ILE A 59 8.89 -2.52 -11.98
CA ILE A 59 8.58 -1.99 -10.64
C ILE A 59 7.35 -2.72 -10.10
N ALA A 60 7.47 -3.29 -8.90
CA ALA A 60 6.36 -3.86 -8.16
C ALA A 60 5.90 -2.89 -7.06
N LEU A 61 4.61 -2.56 -7.02
CA LEU A 61 3.99 -1.82 -5.92
C LEU A 61 3.13 -2.80 -5.11
N ILE A 62 3.37 -2.88 -3.81
CA ILE A 62 2.70 -3.82 -2.90
C ILE A 62 1.89 -3.02 -1.88
N GLU A 63 0.60 -3.32 -1.77
CA GLU A 63 -0.32 -2.67 -0.82
C GLU A 63 -1.29 -3.71 -0.24
N ARG A 64 -1.77 -3.45 0.98
CA ARG A 64 -2.60 -4.34 1.79
C ARG A 64 -4.04 -4.47 1.29
#